data_AF-G3JBC1-F1
#
_entry.id   AF-G3JBC1-F1
#
_cell.length_a   1.000
_cell.length_b   1.000
_cell.length_c   1.000
_cell.angle_alpha   90.00
_cell.angle_beta   90.00
_cell.angle_gamma   90.00
#
_symmetry.space_group_name_H-M   'P 1'
#
loop_
_entity.id
_entity.type
_entity.pdbx_description
1 polymer ?
#
loop_
_entity_poly.entity_id
_entity_poly.type
_entity_poly.pdbx_seq_one_letter_code
_entity_poly.pdbx_strand_id
1 'polypeptide(L)'
;MNLSKCEQGDQFFQVGPFRLHTPFSLHSEALNHSCSKMKLSIMMTAAAGLAAATSLRVRQTESKRPFVQPAEKRDPVKCGYSLFGGNTQDKSEACVGTLKYCQKGFYAQFDERFGSAEECVASRQPAPPAPLLPFKQPDNATKSCGNALVDGNTRDKSETCVGTLNYCQKGFYAQFGESFGSAEECVGSRQDPSLKPFLSGTNRSNASACGASLFGGNKMGHSEPCVGTIMYCSKGYWAEYKEESFASEEECLKARNPEFAAPKPVPAPPNVPRPEPTPE
;
A
#
# COMPACT_ATOMS: atom_id res chain seq x y z
N MET A 1 -0.66 -5.16 60.80
CA MET A 1 -0.08 -6.47 60.42
C MET A 1 -0.87 -6.97 59.22
N ASN A 2 -0.27 -6.93 58.03
CA ASN A 2 -0.70 -7.69 56.85
C ASN A 2 0.50 -7.75 55.90
N LEU A 3 1.01 -8.97 55.70
CA LEU A 3 2.13 -9.30 54.83
C LEU A 3 1.57 -9.67 53.46
N SER A 4 1.82 -8.84 52.45
CA SER A 4 1.57 -9.20 51.06
C SER A 4 2.80 -9.93 50.51
N LYS A 5 2.61 -11.21 50.20
CA LYS A 5 3.56 -12.09 49.50
C LYS A 5 3.74 -11.63 48.05
N CYS A 6 4.99 -11.56 47.57
CA CYS A 6 5.29 -11.61 46.14
C CYS A 6 5.50 -13.09 45.77
N GLU A 7 4.59 -13.66 44.97
CA GLU A 7 4.81 -14.93 44.26
C GLU A 7 5.75 -14.69 43.08
N GLN A 8 6.88 -15.38 43.06
CA GLN A 8 7.73 -15.54 41.89
C GLN A 8 7.24 -16.76 41.11
N GLY A 9 6.77 -16.54 39.88
CA GLY A 9 6.41 -17.61 38.97
C GLY A 9 7.65 -18.16 38.28
N ASP A 10 7.97 -19.42 38.55
CA ASP A 10 8.94 -20.20 37.78
C ASP A 10 8.33 -20.59 36.43
N GLN A 11 8.94 -20.14 35.32
CA GLN A 11 8.66 -20.67 33.98
C GLN A 11 9.71 -21.71 33.61
N PHE A 12 9.29 -22.97 33.56
CA PHE A 12 10.07 -24.08 32.99
C PHE A 12 10.04 -24.01 31.45
N PHE A 13 11.18 -23.76 30.82
CA PHE A 13 11.40 -24.06 29.41
C PHE A 13 11.93 -25.50 29.28
N GLN A 14 11.13 -26.41 28.72
CA GLN A 14 11.64 -27.68 28.18
C GLN A 14 12.28 -27.40 26.82
N VAL A 15 13.61 -27.56 26.74
CA VAL A 15 14.37 -27.50 25.49
C VAL A 15 14.94 -28.90 25.22
N GLY A 16 14.62 -29.46 24.06
CA GLY A 16 15.03 -30.79 23.61
C GLY A 16 16.54 -30.90 23.31
N PRO A 17 17.01 -32.12 22.98
CA PRO A 17 18.42 -32.46 23.02
C PRO A 17 19.12 -32.15 21.69
N PHE A 18 19.69 -30.96 21.57
CA PHE A 18 20.76 -30.71 20.59
C PHE A 18 21.96 -30.05 21.28
N ARG A 19 22.98 -30.88 21.53
CA ARG A 19 24.30 -30.43 21.98
C ARG A 19 25.05 -29.85 20.78
N LEU A 20 25.22 -28.53 20.76
CA LEU A 20 26.31 -27.87 20.05
C LEU A 20 27.09 -27.03 21.06
N HIS A 21 28.36 -27.39 21.26
CA HIS A 21 29.29 -26.67 22.12
C HIS A 21 29.76 -25.39 21.41
N THR A 22 29.42 -24.23 21.96
CA THR A 22 30.12 -22.97 21.73
C THR A 22 30.40 -22.30 23.08
N PRO A 23 31.61 -21.76 23.32
CA PRO A 23 31.91 -21.00 24.53
C PRO A 23 31.51 -19.53 24.33
N PHE A 24 30.39 -19.11 24.89
CA PHE A 24 30.05 -17.69 25.00
C PHE A 24 30.13 -17.27 26.47
N SER A 25 31.14 -16.47 26.80
CA SER A 25 31.27 -15.77 28.08
C SER A 25 30.14 -14.74 28.22
N LEU A 26 29.23 -14.98 29.16
CA LEU A 26 28.27 -13.99 29.63
C LEU A 26 28.88 -13.22 30.81
N HIS A 27 29.19 -11.93 30.59
CA HIS A 27 29.33 -10.97 31.68
C HIS A 27 27.92 -10.67 32.21
N SER A 28 27.64 -11.09 33.46
CA SER A 28 26.47 -10.66 34.22
C SER A 28 26.85 -9.41 35.01
N GLU A 29 26.34 -8.25 34.63
CA GLU A 29 26.36 -7.06 35.48
C GLU A 29 25.18 -7.10 36.45
N ALA A 30 25.52 -7.25 37.73
CA ALA A 30 24.59 -7.15 38.84
C ALA A 30 24.22 -5.69 39.08
N LEU A 31 22.94 -5.34 38.88
CA LEU A 31 22.40 -4.05 39.33
C LEU A 31 21.95 -4.17 40.80
N ASN A 32 22.76 -3.55 41.66
CA ASN A 32 22.47 -3.32 43.07
C ASN A 32 21.18 -2.51 43.24
N HIS A 33 20.14 -3.14 43.81
CA HIS A 33 18.99 -2.44 44.36
C HIS A 33 19.37 -1.75 45.68
N SER A 34 19.63 -0.45 45.63
CA SER A 34 19.73 0.40 46.82
C SER A 34 18.34 0.71 47.36
N CYS A 35 18.00 0.04 48.46
CA CYS A 35 16.79 0.27 49.24
C CYS A 35 16.99 1.50 50.14
N SER A 36 16.74 2.70 49.62
CA SER A 36 16.78 3.93 50.41
C SER A 36 15.40 4.26 50.96
N LYS A 37 15.18 3.88 52.22
CA LYS A 37 14.06 4.33 53.05
C LYS A 37 14.32 5.79 53.46
N MET A 38 13.52 6.73 52.98
CA MET A 38 13.31 8.00 53.68
C MET A 38 11.82 8.27 53.87
N LYS A 39 11.46 8.30 55.16
CA LYS A 39 10.19 8.71 55.74
C LYS A 39 9.97 10.20 55.42
N LEU A 40 8.79 10.55 54.89
CA LEU A 40 7.71 11.22 55.62
C LEU A 40 8.11 12.58 56.23
N SER A 41 7.67 13.69 55.62
CA SER A 41 6.80 14.70 56.24
C SER A 41 6.63 15.95 55.35
N ILE A 42 5.62 16.77 55.68
CA ILE A 42 5.25 18.11 55.17
C ILE A 42 4.29 18.08 53.97
N MET A 43 2.97 18.01 54.20
CA MET A 43 2.02 19.09 54.56
C MET A 43 1.68 20.05 53.41
N MET A 44 0.43 19.89 52.93
CA MET A 44 -0.56 20.92 52.57
C MET A 44 -0.05 22.28 52.07
N THR A 45 -0.22 22.54 50.77
CA THR A 45 -0.58 23.89 50.28
C THR A 45 -1.68 23.80 49.23
N ALA A 46 -2.71 24.59 49.49
CA ALA A 46 -3.97 24.65 48.77
C ALA A 46 -3.89 25.48 47.49
N ALA A 47 -4.77 25.10 46.55
CA ALA A 47 -5.56 25.94 45.66
C ALA A 47 -4.88 26.87 44.62
N ALA A 48 -5.57 26.94 43.48
CA ALA A 48 -5.41 27.86 42.34
C ALA A 48 -4.32 27.51 41.32
N GLY A 49 -4.70 26.69 40.33
CA GLY A 49 -3.92 26.50 39.10
C GLY A 49 -4.56 25.56 38.08
N LEU A 50 -5.90 25.45 38.02
CA LEU A 50 -6.61 24.52 37.12
C LEU A 50 -6.78 25.05 35.67
N ALA A 51 -6.07 26.10 35.27
CA ALA A 51 -6.28 26.76 33.99
C ALA A 51 -4.99 26.80 33.13
N ALA A 52 -4.38 25.65 32.83
CA ALA A 52 -3.29 25.61 31.84
C ALA A 52 -3.07 24.25 31.12
N ALA A 53 -3.81 23.19 31.44
CA ALA A 53 -3.51 21.85 30.87
C ALA A 53 -4.28 21.50 29.58
N THR A 54 -5.21 22.34 29.12
CA THR A 54 -6.06 22.03 27.94
C THR A 54 -5.63 22.73 26.64
N SER A 55 -4.61 23.59 26.66
CA SER A 55 -4.27 24.44 25.51
C SER A 55 -3.17 23.91 24.56
N LEU A 56 -2.99 22.58 24.46
CA LEU A 56 -2.06 21.96 23.51
C LEU A 56 -2.71 21.03 22.47
N ARG A 57 -4.05 20.95 22.41
CA ARG A 57 -4.77 20.20 21.36
C ARG A 57 -5.35 21.05 20.24
N VAL A 58 -5.16 22.37 20.28
CA VAL A 58 -5.67 23.32 19.26
C VAL A 58 -4.59 23.73 18.25
N ARG A 59 -3.32 23.36 18.47
CA ARG A 59 -2.28 23.54 17.46
C ARG A 59 -2.22 22.31 16.55
N GLN A 60 -2.40 22.58 15.27
CA GLN A 60 -2.06 21.73 14.13
C GLN A 60 -3.15 20.75 13.67
N THR A 61 -4.25 21.29 13.15
CA THR A 61 -4.62 20.93 11.77
C THR A 61 -3.63 21.56 10.79
N GLU A 62 -2.32 21.41 11.05
CA GLU A 62 -1.35 21.59 9.98
C GLU A 62 -1.70 20.52 8.97
N SER A 63 -1.87 20.95 7.73
CA SER A 63 -2.16 20.06 6.62
C SER A 63 -1.17 18.90 6.67
N LYS A 64 -1.66 17.72 7.06
CA LYS A 64 -0.84 16.50 7.12
C LYS A 64 -0.11 16.36 5.80
N ARG A 65 1.19 16.02 5.84
CA ARG A 65 1.96 15.82 4.61
C ARG A 65 1.36 14.67 3.80
N PRO A 66 1.31 14.77 2.46
CA PRO A 66 0.73 13.72 1.64
C PRO A 66 1.50 12.40 1.81
N PHE A 67 0.80 11.27 1.69
CA PHE A 67 1.44 9.96 1.65
C PHE A 67 2.10 9.76 0.28
N VAL A 68 3.40 9.45 0.27
CA VAL A 68 4.19 9.28 -0.94
C VAL A 68 4.44 7.80 -1.19
N GLN A 69 4.05 7.31 -2.36
CA GLN A 69 4.40 5.96 -2.81
C GLN A 69 5.89 5.88 -3.23
N PRO A 70 6.54 4.72 -3.07
CA PRO A 70 7.91 4.52 -3.54
C PRO A 70 7.98 4.75 -5.06
N ALA A 71 9.08 5.34 -5.53
CA ALA A 71 9.29 5.52 -6.96
C ALA A 71 9.44 4.15 -7.65
N GLU A 72 8.64 3.88 -8.69
CA GLU A 72 8.62 2.58 -9.42
C GLU A 72 9.97 2.19 -10.03
N LYS A 73 10.85 3.17 -10.25
CA LYS A 73 12.23 3.00 -10.70
C LYS A 73 13.07 4.06 -9.99
N ARG A 74 14.39 3.85 -9.87
CA ARG A 74 15.32 4.89 -9.39
C ARG A 74 15.27 6.06 -10.36
N ASP A 75 14.31 6.95 -10.19
CA ASP A 75 14.24 8.24 -10.86
C ASP A 75 15.46 9.02 -10.36
N PRO A 76 16.49 9.20 -11.19
CA PRO A 76 17.73 9.78 -10.74
C PRO A 76 17.54 11.23 -10.26
N VAL A 77 16.47 11.90 -10.70
CA VAL A 77 16.15 13.28 -10.28
C VAL A 77 15.64 13.29 -8.84
N LYS A 78 14.84 12.29 -8.44
CA LYS A 78 14.22 12.23 -7.11
C LYS A 78 15.04 11.45 -6.08
N CYS A 79 15.69 10.37 -6.52
CA CYS A 79 16.45 9.46 -5.68
C CYS A 79 17.95 9.76 -5.67
N GLY A 80 18.42 10.64 -6.54
CA GLY A 80 19.84 10.90 -6.75
C GLY A 80 20.56 9.72 -7.43
N TYR A 81 21.78 9.99 -7.91
CA TYR A 81 22.70 8.95 -8.35
C TYR A 81 23.57 8.49 -7.17
N SER A 82 23.53 7.21 -6.82
CA SER A 82 24.40 6.62 -5.79
C SER A 82 25.89 6.53 -6.19
N LEU A 83 26.28 7.10 -7.34
CA LEU A 83 27.63 6.96 -7.90
C LEU A 83 28.71 7.68 -7.09
N PHE A 84 28.34 8.68 -6.30
CA PHE A 84 29.26 9.41 -5.42
C PHE A 84 28.78 9.24 -3.99
N GLY A 85 29.46 8.36 -3.24
CA GLY A 85 29.08 7.96 -1.88
C GLY A 85 28.88 9.17 -0.98
N GLY A 86 27.64 9.38 -0.52
CA GLY A 86 27.28 10.49 0.34
C GLY A 86 25.89 11.08 0.10
N ASN A 87 25.21 10.74 -1.01
CA ASN A 87 23.88 11.28 -1.26
C ASN A 87 22.82 10.60 -0.37
N THR A 88 22.27 11.33 0.60
CA THR A 88 21.17 10.87 1.47
C THR A 88 19.79 10.90 0.78
N GLN A 89 19.70 11.40 -0.46
CA GLN A 89 18.44 11.42 -1.21
C GLN A 89 17.87 10.03 -1.47
N ASP A 90 18.71 8.99 -1.51
CA ASP A 90 18.27 7.60 -1.65
C ASP A 90 17.42 7.12 -0.47
N LYS A 91 17.49 7.83 0.67
CA LYS A 91 16.67 7.63 1.88
C LYS A 91 15.56 8.66 2.04
N SER A 92 15.43 9.61 1.12
CA SER A 92 14.34 10.59 1.18
C SER A 92 12.98 9.91 1.05
N GLU A 93 11.96 10.47 1.69
CA GLU A 93 10.58 9.96 1.61
C GLU A 93 10.09 9.85 0.16
N ALA A 94 10.49 10.79 -0.69
CA ALA A 94 10.16 10.79 -2.12
C ALA A 94 10.77 9.60 -2.88
N CYS A 95 11.91 9.08 -2.42
CA CYS A 95 12.56 7.95 -3.06
C CYS A 95 12.04 6.61 -2.53
N VAL A 96 12.02 6.45 -1.21
CA VAL A 96 11.70 5.16 -0.58
C VAL A 96 10.21 4.94 -0.31
N GLY A 97 9.40 6.00 -0.39
CA GLY A 97 8.01 6.02 0.02
C GLY A 97 7.81 6.19 1.53
N THR A 98 6.69 6.77 1.92
CA THR A 98 6.32 7.11 3.31
C THR A 98 6.40 5.92 4.26
N LEU A 99 5.85 4.77 3.88
CA LEU A 99 5.80 3.60 4.76
C LEU A 99 7.21 3.13 5.15
N LYS A 100 8.09 2.97 4.15
CA LYS A 100 9.47 2.53 4.36
C LYS A 100 10.31 3.61 5.03
N TYR A 101 10.08 4.88 4.69
CA TYR A 101 10.72 6.04 5.32
C TYR A 101 10.48 6.07 6.84
N CYS A 102 9.22 5.93 7.26
CA CYS A 102 8.83 5.88 8.66
C CYS A 102 9.36 4.61 9.35
N GLN A 103 9.15 3.43 8.77
CA GLN A 103 9.59 2.15 9.37
C GLN A 103 11.12 2.06 9.55
N LYS A 104 11.90 2.67 8.66
CA LYS A 104 13.38 2.67 8.74
C LYS A 104 13.93 3.84 9.55
N GLY A 105 13.10 4.73 10.08
CA GLY A 105 13.56 5.88 10.86
C GLY A 105 14.30 6.93 10.04
N PHE A 106 14.10 7.00 8.73
CA PHE A 106 14.83 7.95 7.87
C PHE A 106 14.46 9.40 8.16
N TYR A 107 13.29 9.65 8.75
CA TYR A 107 12.89 10.97 9.24
C TYR A 107 13.91 11.66 10.13
N ALA A 108 14.67 10.90 10.93
CA ALA A 108 15.71 11.44 11.79
C ALA A 108 16.88 12.09 11.02
N GLN A 109 17.08 11.74 9.74
CA GLN A 109 18.12 12.31 8.87
C GLN A 109 17.66 13.60 8.15
N PHE A 110 16.36 13.94 8.21
CA PHE A 110 15.77 15.09 7.52
C PHE A 110 15.15 16.09 8.50
N ASP A 111 15.71 16.18 9.72
CA ASP A 111 15.26 17.07 10.81
C ASP A 111 13.80 16.89 11.25
N GLU A 112 13.17 15.77 10.90
CA GLU A 112 11.85 15.39 11.37
C GLU A 112 11.98 14.61 12.68
N ARG A 113 11.30 15.07 13.73
CA ARG A 113 11.37 14.49 15.08
C ARG A 113 10.07 13.77 15.41
N PHE A 114 10.03 12.47 15.12
CA PHE A 114 8.96 11.58 15.59
C PHE A 114 9.51 10.67 16.68
N GLY A 115 8.70 10.41 17.72
CA GLY A 115 9.01 9.47 18.79
C GLY A 115 8.92 8.02 18.35
N SER A 116 8.17 7.71 17.28
CA SER A 116 8.07 6.36 16.70
C SER A 116 7.73 6.36 15.21
N ALA A 117 7.84 5.19 14.57
CA ALA A 117 7.44 4.99 13.18
C ALA A 117 5.93 5.18 12.98
N GLU A 118 5.12 4.78 13.97
CA GLU A 118 3.66 4.93 13.95
C GLU A 118 3.26 6.41 14.02
N GLU A 119 3.96 7.21 14.83
CA GLU A 119 3.76 8.66 14.88
C GLU A 119 4.13 9.32 13.56
N CYS A 120 5.23 8.88 12.93
CA CYS A 120 5.61 9.31 11.59
C CYS A 120 4.50 9.03 10.57
N VAL A 121 3.93 7.81 10.54
CA VAL A 121 2.82 7.47 9.63
C VAL A 121 1.56 8.27 9.96
N ALA A 122 1.23 8.44 11.25
CA ALA A 122 0.05 9.19 11.69
C ALA A 122 0.11 10.69 11.34
N SER A 123 1.32 11.23 11.22
CA SER A 123 1.57 12.61 10.77
C SER A 123 1.25 12.84 9.29
N ARG A 124 1.13 11.77 8.51
CA ARG A 124 0.84 11.82 7.07
C ARG A 124 -0.65 11.67 6.78
N GLN A 125 -1.05 12.11 5.60
CA GLN A 125 -2.37 11.79 5.07
C GLN A 125 -2.54 10.27 4.96
N PRO A 126 -3.77 9.74 5.05
CA PRO A 126 -4.02 8.33 4.80
C PRO A 126 -3.42 7.91 3.45
N ALA A 127 -2.82 6.72 3.40
CA ALA A 127 -2.34 6.17 2.15
C ALA A 127 -3.49 6.12 1.14
N PRO A 128 -3.28 6.55 -0.11
CA PRO A 128 -4.26 6.27 -1.14
C PRO A 128 -4.45 4.75 -1.24
N PRO A 129 -5.66 4.28 -1.55
CA PRO A 129 -5.89 2.86 -1.77
C PRO A 129 -4.87 2.35 -2.80
N ALA A 130 -4.25 1.20 -2.52
CA ALA A 130 -3.30 0.61 -3.44
C ALA A 130 -4.02 0.35 -4.78
N PRO A 131 -3.39 0.66 -5.93
CA PRO A 131 -3.95 0.30 -7.22
C PRO A 131 -4.21 -1.21 -7.26
N LEU A 132 -5.43 -1.61 -7.61
CA LEU A 132 -5.76 -3.03 -7.77
C LEU A 132 -4.98 -3.59 -8.96
N LEU A 133 -4.30 -4.71 -8.75
CA LEU A 133 -3.58 -5.39 -9.82
C LEU A 133 -4.56 -6.18 -10.71
N PRO A 134 -4.33 -6.31 -12.03
CA PRO A 134 -5.25 -7.06 -12.89
C PRO A 134 -5.37 -8.53 -12.47
N PHE A 135 -6.58 -9.08 -12.45
CA PHE A 135 -6.76 -10.52 -12.25
C PHE A 135 -6.40 -11.28 -13.53
N LYS A 136 -5.48 -12.24 -13.40
CA LYS A 136 -4.94 -13.04 -14.49
C LYS A 136 -5.57 -14.43 -14.48
N GLN A 137 -6.01 -14.87 -15.65
CA GLN A 137 -6.34 -16.26 -15.89
C GLN A 137 -5.06 -17.08 -16.10
N PRO A 138 -5.06 -18.39 -15.77
CA PRO A 138 -3.92 -19.24 -16.05
C PRO A 138 -3.66 -19.30 -17.56
N ASP A 139 -2.50 -18.84 -17.98
CA ASP A 139 -2.10 -18.90 -19.38
C ASP A 139 -1.38 -20.22 -19.68
N ASN A 140 -2.13 -21.20 -20.15
CA ASN A 140 -1.58 -22.49 -20.60
C ASN A 140 -0.88 -22.38 -21.97
N ALA A 141 -1.06 -21.27 -22.69
CA ALA A 141 -0.63 -21.13 -24.07
C ALA A 141 0.74 -20.45 -24.18
N THR A 142 1.14 -19.62 -23.21
CA THR A 142 2.45 -19.00 -23.25
C THR A 142 3.56 -19.99 -22.93
N LYS A 143 4.42 -20.24 -23.94
CA LYS A 143 5.72 -20.92 -23.81
C LYS A 143 6.64 -20.32 -22.74
N SER A 144 6.29 -19.18 -22.13
CA SER A 144 7.05 -18.51 -21.07
C SER A 144 6.83 -19.12 -19.68
N CYS A 145 5.77 -19.90 -19.48
CA CYS A 145 5.57 -20.69 -18.27
C CYS A 145 6.43 -21.94 -18.40
N GLY A 146 7.69 -21.81 -17.98
CA GLY A 146 8.75 -22.79 -18.25
C GLY A 146 8.32 -24.23 -17.99
N ASN A 147 8.88 -25.17 -18.75
CA ASN A 147 8.59 -26.59 -18.57
C ASN A 147 8.83 -26.98 -17.11
N ALA A 148 7.78 -27.48 -16.45
CA ALA A 148 7.78 -27.89 -15.04
C ALA A 148 8.82 -28.98 -14.69
N LEU A 149 9.53 -29.51 -15.71
CA LEU A 149 10.56 -30.54 -15.59
C LEU A 149 11.93 -30.01 -15.14
N VAL A 150 12.13 -28.69 -15.07
CA VAL A 150 13.35 -28.12 -14.51
C VAL A 150 13.06 -27.64 -13.08
N ASP A 151 13.32 -28.52 -12.11
CA ASP A 151 13.15 -28.24 -10.69
C ASP A 151 13.83 -26.93 -10.29
N GLY A 152 13.06 -25.96 -9.79
CA GLY A 152 13.56 -24.73 -9.18
C GLY A 152 13.27 -23.42 -9.92
N ASN A 153 12.65 -23.44 -11.10
CA ASN A 153 12.32 -22.20 -11.81
C ASN A 153 11.06 -21.52 -11.25
N THR A 154 11.22 -20.53 -10.35
CA THR A 154 10.11 -19.77 -9.72
C THR A 154 9.12 -19.09 -10.68
N ARG A 155 9.42 -19.04 -11.99
CA ARG A 155 8.49 -18.54 -13.01
C ARG A 155 7.23 -19.38 -13.14
N ASP A 156 7.32 -20.68 -12.90
CA ASP A 156 6.16 -21.58 -12.92
C ASP A 156 5.11 -21.21 -11.86
N LYS A 157 5.53 -20.55 -10.78
CA LYS A 157 4.70 -20.02 -9.69
C LYS A 157 4.27 -18.57 -9.91
N SER A 158 4.65 -17.95 -11.01
CA SER A 158 4.23 -16.57 -11.29
C SER A 158 2.72 -16.50 -11.52
N GLU A 159 2.10 -15.40 -11.10
CA GLU A 159 0.65 -15.19 -11.23
C GLU A 159 0.17 -15.32 -12.68
N THR A 160 0.99 -14.91 -13.65
CA THR A 160 0.68 -15.05 -15.09
C THR A 160 0.54 -16.52 -15.51
N CYS A 161 1.32 -17.41 -14.91
CA CYS A 161 1.33 -18.83 -15.28
C CYS A 161 0.24 -19.63 -14.57
N VAL A 162 0.07 -19.42 -13.27
CA VAL A 162 -0.88 -20.21 -12.47
C VAL A 162 -2.28 -19.59 -12.42
N GLY A 163 -2.40 -18.33 -12.82
CA GLY A 163 -3.58 -17.50 -12.62
C GLY A 163 -3.68 -16.98 -11.18
N THR A 164 -4.37 -15.86 -11.02
CA THR A 164 -4.53 -15.13 -9.75
C THR A 164 -5.11 -15.99 -8.64
N LEU A 165 -6.15 -16.78 -8.93
CA LEU A 165 -6.81 -17.59 -7.92
C LEU A 165 -5.85 -18.61 -7.29
N ASN A 166 -5.14 -19.38 -8.12
CA ASN A 166 -4.14 -20.35 -7.64
C ASN A 166 -2.94 -19.66 -7.01
N TYR A 167 -2.49 -18.53 -7.56
CA TYR A 167 -1.39 -17.74 -7.03
C TYR A 167 -1.65 -17.31 -5.58
N CYS A 168 -2.85 -16.76 -5.33
CA CYS A 168 -3.28 -16.36 -4.00
C CYS A 168 -3.53 -17.56 -3.08
N GLN A 169 -4.27 -18.58 -3.52
CA GLN A 169 -4.58 -19.76 -2.69
C GLN A 169 -3.33 -20.55 -2.27
N LYS A 170 -2.31 -20.62 -3.13
CA LYS A 170 -1.06 -21.34 -2.84
C LYS A 170 -0.02 -20.48 -2.12
N GLY A 171 -0.31 -19.21 -1.83
CA GLY A 171 0.61 -18.32 -1.14
C GLY A 171 1.85 -17.94 -1.96
N PHE A 172 1.79 -17.99 -3.29
CA PHE A 172 2.96 -17.69 -4.14
C PHE A 172 3.38 -16.21 -4.06
N TYR A 173 2.45 -15.32 -3.72
CA TYR A 173 2.70 -13.90 -3.49
C TYR A 173 3.88 -13.61 -2.55
N ALA A 174 4.09 -14.42 -1.52
CA ALA A 174 5.20 -14.26 -0.58
C ALA A 174 6.58 -14.39 -1.27
N GLN A 175 6.69 -15.25 -2.30
CA GLN A 175 7.93 -15.45 -3.05
C GLN A 175 8.25 -14.27 -3.98
N PHE A 176 7.24 -13.46 -4.33
CA PHE A 176 7.39 -12.27 -5.17
C PHE A 176 7.45 -10.97 -4.35
N GLY A 177 7.58 -11.08 -3.01
CA GLY A 177 7.72 -9.93 -2.11
C GLY A 177 6.41 -9.21 -1.82
N GLU A 178 5.28 -9.79 -2.19
CA GLU A 178 3.96 -9.32 -1.78
C GLU A 178 3.61 -9.92 -0.41
N SER A 179 3.04 -9.10 0.48
CA SER A 179 2.65 -9.53 1.82
C SER A 179 1.16 -9.34 2.02
N PHE A 180 0.43 -10.44 2.08
CA PHE A 180 -1.00 -10.47 2.43
C PHE A 180 -1.18 -11.34 3.68
N GLY A 181 -2.11 -10.95 4.55
CA GLY A 181 -2.49 -11.72 5.73
C GLY A 181 -3.31 -12.97 5.40
N SER A 182 -3.93 -13.01 4.21
CA SER A 182 -4.76 -14.14 3.76
C SER A 182 -4.81 -14.26 2.23
N ALA A 183 -5.28 -15.40 1.73
CA ALA A 183 -5.52 -15.60 0.29
C ALA A 183 -6.66 -14.71 -0.21
N GLU A 184 -7.67 -14.46 0.62
CA GLU A 184 -8.81 -13.59 0.33
C GLU A 184 -8.37 -12.13 0.19
N GLU A 185 -7.46 -11.67 1.04
CA GLU A 185 -6.85 -10.34 0.92
C GLU A 185 -6.01 -10.23 -0.36
N CYS A 186 -5.26 -11.29 -0.71
CA CYS A 186 -4.56 -11.36 -1.98
C CYS A 186 -5.52 -11.24 -3.16
N VAL A 187 -6.63 -12.01 -3.19
CA VAL A 187 -7.63 -11.92 -4.27
C VAL A 187 -8.31 -10.55 -4.27
N GLY A 188 -8.65 -9.99 -3.11
CA GLY A 188 -9.25 -8.67 -2.97
C GLY A 188 -8.34 -7.51 -3.38
N SER A 189 -7.03 -7.72 -3.40
CA SER A 189 -6.06 -6.77 -3.97
C SER A 189 -6.04 -6.75 -5.50
N ARG A 190 -6.79 -7.67 -6.14
CA ARG A 190 -6.85 -7.82 -7.59
C ARG A 190 -8.17 -7.28 -8.12
N GLN A 191 -8.15 -6.83 -9.36
CA GLN A 191 -9.33 -6.36 -10.08
C GLN A 191 -10.24 -7.55 -10.34
N ASP A 192 -11.47 -7.54 -9.82
CA ASP A 192 -12.43 -8.62 -10.02
C ASP A 192 -12.53 -9.01 -11.52
N PRO A 193 -12.25 -10.27 -11.88
CA PRO A 193 -12.28 -10.71 -13.28
C PRO A 193 -13.66 -10.60 -13.91
N SER A 194 -14.72 -10.54 -13.09
CA SER A 194 -16.10 -10.35 -13.53
C SER A 194 -16.35 -8.92 -13.99
N LEU A 195 -15.53 -7.96 -13.54
CA LEU A 195 -15.66 -6.56 -13.91
C LEU A 195 -14.80 -6.28 -15.13
N LYS A 196 -15.43 -6.15 -16.30
CA LYS A 196 -14.72 -5.71 -17.50
C LYS A 196 -14.22 -4.27 -17.31
N PRO A 197 -13.04 -3.92 -17.85
CA PRO A 197 -12.49 -2.58 -17.74
C PRO A 197 -13.41 -1.58 -18.43
N PHE A 198 -13.53 -0.40 -17.85
CA PHE A 198 -14.30 0.69 -18.45
C PHE A 198 -13.50 1.33 -19.58
N LEU A 199 -14.04 1.27 -20.79
CA LEU A 199 -13.42 1.80 -22.00
C LEU A 199 -13.98 3.19 -22.28
N SER A 200 -13.14 4.21 -22.40
CA SER A 200 -13.61 5.56 -22.80
C SER A 200 -13.98 5.65 -24.29
N GLY A 201 -13.89 4.55 -25.05
CA GLY A 201 -14.02 4.51 -26.50
C GLY A 201 -12.69 4.82 -27.19
N THR A 202 -12.59 4.53 -28.48
CA THR A 202 -11.33 4.71 -29.21
C THR A 202 -10.87 6.17 -29.20
N ASN A 203 -9.69 6.40 -28.61
CA ASN A 203 -8.79 7.46 -29.06
C ASN A 203 -8.52 7.23 -30.57
N ARG A 204 -8.45 8.30 -31.35
CA ARG A 204 -8.32 8.32 -32.84
C ARG A 204 -7.33 7.31 -33.45
N SER A 205 -6.35 6.82 -32.70
CA SER A 205 -5.30 5.90 -33.14
C SER A 205 -5.77 4.51 -33.58
N ASN A 206 -6.94 4.01 -33.15
CA ASN A 206 -7.48 2.70 -33.58
C ASN A 206 -8.80 2.79 -34.36
N ALA A 207 -9.13 3.96 -34.91
CA ALA A 207 -10.38 4.19 -35.66
C ALA A 207 -10.55 3.26 -36.88
N SER A 208 -9.45 2.74 -37.44
CA SER A 208 -9.47 1.79 -38.55
C SER A 208 -10.08 0.43 -38.17
N ALA A 209 -9.92 -0.03 -36.93
CA ALA A 209 -10.51 -1.29 -36.44
C ALA A 209 -12.02 -1.15 -36.15
N CYS A 210 -12.48 0.07 -35.85
CA CYS A 210 -13.88 0.38 -35.57
C CYS A 210 -14.74 0.58 -36.82
N GLY A 211 -14.18 0.27 -38.00
CA GLY A 211 -14.96 0.08 -39.22
C GLY A 211 -15.58 1.37 -39.76
N ALA A 212 -14.76 2.24 -40.35
CA ALA A 212 -15.23 3.10 -41.44
C ALA A 212 -15.37 2.26 -42.72
N SER A 213 -16.20 1.21 -42.69
CA SER A 213 -16.45 0.42 -43.89
C SER A 213 -17.48 1.18 -44.73
N LEU A 214 -17.00 1.99 -45.67
CA LEU A 214 -17.81 2.83 -46.57
C LEU A 214 -18.79 2.04 -47.45
N PHE A 215 -18.74 0.70 -47.46
CA PHE A 215 -19.48 -0.13 -48.42
C PHE A 215 -20.12 -1.42 -47.85
N GLY A 216 -20.26 -1.57 -46.52
CA GLY A 216 -20.97 -2.74 -45.99
C GLY A 216 -21.21 -2.67 -44.49
N GLY A 217 -22.46 -2.89 -44.07
CA GLY A 217 -22.98 -2.73 -42.71
C GLY A 217 -22.37 -3.65 -41.66
N ASN A 218 -21.08 -3.46 -41.36
CA ASN A 218 -20.39 -4.17 -40.30
C ASN A 218 -20.81 -3.61 -38.94
N LYS A 219 -21.50 -4.44 -38.16
CA LYS A 219 -21.94 -4.17 -36.78
C LYS A 219 -20.80 -3.92 -35.77
N MET A 220 -19.54 -4.03 -36.20
CA MET A 220 -18.36 -3.78 -35.36
C MET A 220 -18.28 -2.36 -34.79
N GLY A 221 -18.93 -1.38 -35.45
CA GLY A 221 -19.01 -0.01 -34.95
C GLY A 221 -19.75 0.12 -33.62
N HIS A 222 -20.54 -0.88 -33.22
CA HIS A 222 -21.27 -0.92 -31.93
C HIS A 222 -20.48 -1.62 -30.82
N SER A 223 -19.26 -2.09 -31.08
CA SER A 223 -18.47 -2.75 -30.05
C SER A 223 -18.03 -1.77 -28.96
N GLU A 224 -17.98 -2.23 -27.71
CA GLU A 224 -17.61 -1.43 -26.54
C GLU A 224 -16.26 -0.69 -26.70
N PRO A 225 -15.18 -1.29 -27.28
CA PRO A 225 -13.93 -0.57 -27.52
C PRO A 225 -14.07 0.63 -28.45
N CYS A 226 -15.05 0.61 -29.37
CA CYS A 226 -15.25 1.64 -30.37
C CYS A 226 -16.07 2.82 -29.84
N VAL A 227 -17.21 2.53 -29.21
CA VAL A 227 -18.12 3.56 -28.73
C VAL A 227 -17.84 4.03 -27.31
N GLY A 228 -17.12 3.22 -26.53
CA GLY A 228 -16.90 3.39 -25.10
C GLY A 228 -18.04 2.82 -24.25
N THR A 229 -17.72 2.42 -23.02
CA THR A 229 -18.62 1.73 -22.08
C THR A 229 -19.90 2.50 -21.81
N ILE A 230 -19.85 3.84 -21.65
CA ILE A 230 -21.04 4.66 -21.43
C ILE A 230 -22.01 4.55 -22.60
N MET A 231 -21.51 4.72 -23.83
CA MET A 231 -22.35 4.65 -25.03
C MET A 231 -22.80 3.22 -25.30
N TYR A 232 -21.94 2.24 -25.06
CA TYR A 232 -22.27 0.83 -25.18
C TYR A 232 -23.42 0.44 -24.25
N CYS A 233 -23.32 0.78 -22.96
CA CYS A 233 -24.32 0.49 -21.93
C CYS A 233 -25.57 1.38 -21.97
N SER A 234 -25.54 2.57 -22.57
CA SER A 234 -26.76 3.40 -22.72
C SER A 234 -27.56 3.08 -23.99
N LYS A 235 -26.92 2.54 -25.03
CA LYS A 235 -27.57 2.26 -26.33
C LYS A 235 -28.09 0.85 -26.49
N GLY A 236 -27.93 -0.03 -25.50
CA GLY A 236 -28.37 -1.42 -25.63
C GLY A 236 -27.45 -2.29 -26.47
N TYR A 237 -26.23 -1.85 -26.82
CA TYR A 237 -25.41 -2.57 -27.80
C TYR A 237 -25.00 -3.97 -27.35
N TRP A 238 -24.94 -4.24 -26.03
CA TRP A 238 -24.71 -5.58 -25.51
C TRP A 238 -25.75 -6.60 -25.98
N ALA A 239 -27.00 -6.19 -26.18
CA ALA A 239 -28.06 -7.09 -26.65
C ALA A 239 -27.81 -7.60 -28.09
N GLU A 240 -26.97 -6.92 -28.86
CA GLU A 240 -26.56 -7.36 -30.19
C GLU A 240 -25.50 -8.48 -30.14
N TYR A 241 -24.77 -8.61 -29.02
CA TYR A 241 -23.73 -9.60 -28.81
C TYR A 241 -24.25 -10.73 -27.90
N LYS A 242 -24.31 -11.96 -28.41
CA LYS A 242 -24.85 -13.13 -27.68
C LYS A 242 -24.05 -13.54 -26.44
N GLU A 243 -22.88 -12.96 -26.24
CA GLU A 243 -21.97 -13.28 -25.14
C GLU A 243 -22.31 -12.51 -23.85
N GLU A 244 -23.10 -11.44 -23.94
CA GLU A 244 -23.45 -10.60 -22.80
C GLU A 244 -24.96 -10.34 -22.76
N SER A 245 -25.60 -10.76 -21.67
CA SER A 245 -27.01 -10.46 -21.42
C SER A 245 -27.14 -9.68 -20.12
N PHE A 246 -27.26 -8.35 -20.23
CA PHE A 246 -27.64 -7.49 -19.11
C PHE A 246 -29.14 -7.19 -19.23
N ALA A 247 -29.86 -7.27 -18.11
CA ALA A 247 -31.29 -6.96 -18.06
C ALA A 247 -31.55 -5.44 -18.09
N SER A 248 -30.53 -4.62 -17.82
CA SER A 248 -30.63 -3.15 -17.77
C SER A 248 -29.30 -2.46 -18.08
N GLU A 249 -29.36 -1.16 -18.40
CA GLU A 249 -28.19 -0.29 -18.52
C GLU A 249 -27.41 -0.23 -17.19
N GLU A 250 -28.09 -0.15 -16.06
CA GLU A 250 -27.46 -0.08 -14.75
C GLU A 250 -26.71 -1.37 -14.41
N GLU A 251 -27.22 -2.53 -14.82
CA GLU A 251 -26.53 -3.81 -14.69
C GLU A 251 -25.30 -3.89 -15.60
N CYS A 252 -25.41 -3.41 -16.85
CA CYS A 252 -24.28 -3.29 -17.76
C CYS A 252 -23.18 -2.41 -17.15
N LEU A 253 -23.52 -1.22 -16.64
CA LEU A 253 -22.57 -0.30 -16.02
C LEU A 253 -21.97 -0.84 -14.72
N LYS A 254 -22.73 -1.57 -13.90
CA LYS A 254 -22.23 -2.21 -12.67
C LYS A 254 -21.28 -3.37 -12.94
N ALA A 255 -21.50 -4.09 -14.05
CA ALA A 255 -20.59 -5.14 -14.51
C ALA A 255 -19.29 -4.59 -15.12
N ARG A 256 -19.12 -3.26 -15.12
CA ARG A 256 -17.91 -2.56 -15.58
C ARG A 256 -17.29 -1.84 -14.40
N ASN A 257 -15.96 -1.80 -14.32
CA ASN A 257 -15.30 -1.14 -13.21
C ASN A 257 -15.08 0.37 -13.50
N PRO A 258 -15.89 1.29 -12.92
CA PRO A 258 -15.79 2.71 -13.21
C PRO A 258 -14.52 3.36 -12.65
N GLU A 259 -13.81 2.71 -11.70
CA GLU A 259 -12.57 3.27 -11.16
C GLU A 259 -11.45 3.37 -12.21
N PHE A 260 -11.59 2.67 -13.34
CA PHE A 260 -10.64 2.70 -14.45
C PHE A 260 -11.05 3.67 -15.58
N ALA A 261 -12.23 4.27 -15.51
CA ALA A 261 -12.79 5.11 -16.58
C ALA A 261 -12.01 6.40 -16.84
N ALA A 262 -11.26 6.90 -15.85
CA ALA A 262 -10.32 7.99 -15.96
C ALA A 262 -9.48 8.04 -14.67
N PRO A 263 -8.22 8.53 -14.69
CA PRO A 263 -7.59 8.96 -13.45
C PRO A 263 -8.53 9.97 -12.79
N LYS A 264 -8.96 9.68 -11.54
CA LYS A 264 -9.71 10.65 -10.72
C LYS A 264 -8.97 11.98 -10.86
N PRO A 265 -9.63 13.09 -11.22
CA PRO A 265 -8.97 14.39 -11.30
C PRO A 265 -8.20 14.58 -10.02
N VAL A 266 -6.88 14.66 -10.11
CA VAL A 266 -6.05 14.92 -8.93
C VAL A 266 -6.60 16.23 -8.37
N PRO A 267 -7.13 16.25 -7.13
CA PRO A 267 -7.66 17.48 -6.57
C PRO A 267 -6.58 18.54 -6.73
N ALA A 268 -6.92 19.65 -7.38
CA ALA A 268 -5.97 20.70 -7.67
C ALA A 268 -5.25 21.04 -6.35
N PRO A 269 -3.91 21.17 -6.35
CA PRO A 269 -3.19 21.50 -5.13
C PRO A 269 -3.86 22.73 -4.52
N PRO A 270 -4.12 22.74 -3.20
CA PRO A 270 -4.75 23.88 -2.55
C PRO A 270 -3.96 25.12 -2.96
N ASN A 271 -4.66 26.16 -3.41
CA ASN A 271 -4.05 27.39 -3.89
C ASN A 271 -3.31 28.03 -2.70
N VAL A 272 -2.01 27.71 -2.56
CA VAL A 272 -1.18 28.23 -1.48
C VAL A 272 -1.01 29.72 -1.77
N PRO A 273 -1.50 30.62 -0.90
CA PRO A 273 -1.30 32.05 -1.09
C PRO A 273 0.18 32.32 -1.20
N ARG A 274 0.58 32.98 -2.30
CA ARG A 274 1.95 33.42 -2.51
C ARG A 274 2.34 34.32 -1.31
N PRO A 275 3.44 34.05 -0.60
CA PRO A 275 3.86 34.91 0.49
C PRO A 275 4.08 36.34 -0.05
N GLU A 276 3.45 37.31 0.59
CA GLU A 276 3.65 38.72 0.26
C GLU A 276 5.11 39.10 0.50
N PRO A 277 5.73 39.89 -0.38
CA PRO A 277 7.09 40.37 -0.19
C PRO A 277 7.13 41.23 1.07
N THR A 278 8.01 40.88 2.02
CA THR A 278 8.35 41.74 3.15
C THR A 278 8.95 43.04 2.64
N PRO A 279 8.43 44.21 3.04
CA PRO A 279 9.06 45.47 2.73
C PRO A 279 10.40 45.58 3.48
N GLU A 280 11.45 45.97 2.75
CA GLU A 280 12.79 46.31 3.28
C GLU A 280 12.80 47.70 3.93
#